data_AF-A0A357C5L5-F1
#
_entry.id   AF-A0A357C5L5-F1
#
_cell.length_a   1.000
_cell.length_b   1.000
_cell.length_c   1.000
_cell.angle_alpha   90.00
_cell.angle_beta   90.00
_cell.angle_gamma   90.00
#
_symmetry.space_group_name_H-M   'P 1'
#
loop_
_entity.id
_entity.type
_entity.pdbx_description
1 polymer ?
#
loop_
_entity_poly.entity_id
_entity_poly.type
_entity_poly.pdbx_seq_one_letter_code
_entity_poly.pdbx_strand_id
1 'polypeptide(L)'
;QMMMEMMKIQQKMMKGVKPTEKKEMMMEMDKMMEKMNKMMSMHMGMMGGMPKVKCAEEWLKKAIDLHEVHIKDPKTATEARQMEMMDQMKKAYECITGTGSEMGLAPPKKPEGGEKKKDEHGH
;
A
#
# COMPACT_ATOMS: atom_id res chain seq x y z
N GLN A 1 23.86 -10.94 9.08
CA GLN A 1 24.45 -10.85 10.45
C GLN A 1 23.84 -11.89 11.41
N MET A 2 22.51 -12.03 11.52
CA MET A 2 21.83 -12.94 12.45
C MET A 2 22.15 -14.45 12.29
N MET A 3 22.31 -14.94 11.06
CA MET A 3 22.59 -16.35 10.77
C MET A 3 23.98 -16.81 11.27
N MET A 4 24.97 -15.92 11.23
CA MET A 4 26.33 -16.19 11.72
C MET A 4 26.38 -16.25 13.26
N GLU A 5 25.57 -15.45 13.93
CA GLU A 5 25.39 -15.49 15.39
C GLU A 5 24.77 -16.84 15.82
N MET A 6 23.76 -17.32 15.08
CA MET A 6 23.07 -18.58 15.37
C MET A 6 24.00 -19.80 15.27
N MET A 7 24.93 -19.82 14.30
CA MET A 7 25.95 -20.87 14.19
C MET A 7 26.91 -20.89 15.39
N LYS A 8 27.35 -19.71 15.87
CA LYS A 8 28.23 -19.62 17.04
C LYS A 8 27.53 -20.12 18.31
N ILE A 9 26.25 -19.81 18.47
CA ILE A 9 25.43 -20.26 19.62
C ILE A 9 25.25 -21.79 19.59
N GLN A 10 24.91 -22.39 18.43
CA GLN A 10 24.83 -23.85 18.30
C GLN A 10 26.17 -24.53 18.61
N GLN A 11 27.28 -23.98 18.10
CA GLN A 11 28.62 -24.51 18.35
C GLN A 11 29.01 -24.45 19.84
N LYS A 12 28.61 -23.38 20.54
CA LYS A 12 28.85 -23.21 21.98
C LYS A 12 28.01 -24.18 22.82
N MET A 13 26.79 -24.50 22.40
CA MET A 13 25.97 -25.55 23.02
C MET A 13 26.58 -26.95 22.85
N MET A 14 27.18 -27.24 21.69
CA MET A 14 27.88 -28.52 21.46
C MET A 14 29.14 -28.68 22.31
N LYS A 15 29.82 -27.58 22.65
CA LYS A 15 31.04 -27.60 23.48
C LYS A 15 30.76 -27.73 24.99
N GLY A 16 29.49 -27.80 25.39
CA GLY A 16 29.08 -27.97 26.78
C GLY A 16 29.03 -26.64 27.54
N VAL A 17 27.83 -26.25 27.95
CA VAL A 17 27.56 -25.08 28.80
C VAL A 17 26.90 -25.55 30.09
N LYS A 18 27.09 -24.81 31.18
CA LYS A 18 26.50 -25.17 32.47
C LYS A 18 24.96 -25.21 32.35
N PRO A 19 24.27 -26.08 33.10
CA PRO A 19 22.82 -26.25 32.98
C PRO A 19 22.02 -24.94 33.16
N THR A 20 22.50 -24.04 34.03
CA THR A 20 21.91 -22.73 34.30
C THR A 20 22.03 -21.78 33.11
N GLU A 21 23.22 -21.67 32.52
CA GLU A 21 23.47 -20.84 31.34
C GLU A 21 22.69 -21.34 30.12
N LYS A 22 22.55 -22.67 29.98
CA LYS A 22 21.72 -23.28 28.93
C LYS A 22 20.25 -22.90 29.06
N LYS A 23 19.71 -22.86 30.29
CA LYS A 23 18.31 -22.48 30.55
C LYS A 23 18.05 -21.01 30.20
N GLU A 24 18.99 -20.14 30.54
CA GLU A 24 18.90 -18.71 30.24
C GLU A 24 18.97 -18.45 28.72
N MET A 25 19.89 -19.13 28.02
CA MET A 25 19.96 -19.07 26.55
C MET A 25 18.70 -19.60 25.87
N MET A 26 18.07 -20.67 26.39
CA MET A 26 16.80 -21.16 25.86
C MET A 26 15.68 -20.12 25.99
N MET A 27 15.56 -19.46 27.14
CA MET A 27 14.57 -18.40 27.33
C MET A 27 14.83 -17.19 26.41
N GLU A 28 16.10 -16.84 26.20
CA GLU A 28 16.46 -15.76 25.29
C GLU A 28 16.14 -16.11 23.82
N MET A 29 16.35 -17.37 23.44
CA MET A 29 16.04 -17.88 22.11
C MET A 29 14.52 -17.93 21.85
N ASP A 30 13.72 -18.35 22.85
CA ASP A 30 12.25 -18.31 22.78
C ASP A 30 11.74 -16.88 22.62
N LYS A 31 12.28 -15.94 23.41
CA LYS A 31 11.94 -14.52 23.30
C LYS A 31 12.32 -13.92 21.94
N MET A 32 13.45 -14.36 21.37
CA MET A 32 13.86 -13.97 20.02
C MET A 32 12.93 -14.55 18.96
N MET A 33 12.55 -15.83 19.07
CA MET A 33 11.60 -16.49 18.17
C MET A 33 10.22 -15.83 18.23
N GLU A 34 9.73 -15.47 19.41
CA GLU A 34 8.46 -14.76 19.56
C GLU A 34 8.50 -13.37 18.90
N LYS A 35 9.60 -12.62 19.10
CA LYS A 35 9.80 -11.30 18.46
C LYS A 35 9.89 -11.42 16.93
N MET A 36 10.58 -12.45 16.43
CA MET A 36 10.69 -12.74 15.00
C MET A 36 9.32 -13.13 14.42
N ASN A 37 8.58 -13.99 15.12
CA ASN A 37 7.22 -14.39 14.70
C ASN A 37 6.26 -13.19 14.69
N LYS A 38 6.35 -12.30 15.68
CA LYS A 38 5.56 -11.06 15.71
C LYS A 38 5.90 -10.11 14.56
N MET A 39 7.20 -9.95 14.25
CA MET A 39 7.66 -9.15 13.11
C MET A 39 7.18 -9.74 11.78
N MET A 40 7.25 -11.07 11.63
CA MET A 40 6.82 -11.77 10.42
C MET A 40 5.29 -11.75 10.27
N SER A 41 4.55 -11.87 11.37
CA SER A 41 3.10 -11.72 11.43
C SER A 41 2.63 -10.32 11.05
N MET A 42 3.32 -9.26 11.52
CA MET A 42 3.06 -7.89 11.06
C MET A 42 3.32 -7.74 9.55
N HIS A 43 4.41 -8.30 9.03
CA HIS A 43 4.75 -8.18 7.62
C HIS A 43 3.77 -8.95 6.71
N MET A 44 3.34 -10.15 7.13
CA MET A 44 2.33 -10.94 6.43
C MET A 44 0.92 -10.37 6.57
N GLY A 45 0.55 -9.80 7.72
CA GLY A 45 -0.71 -9.08 7.90
C GLY A 45 -0.80 -7.82 7.03
N MET A 46 0.34 -7.18 6.77
CA MET A 46 0.46 -6.03 5.86
C MET A 46 0.53 -6.45 4.38
N MET A 47 1.04 -7.65 4.07
CA MET A 47 0.99 -8.26 2.73
C MET A 47 -0.30 -9.06 2.42
N GLY A 48 -1.18 -9.29 3.41
CA GLY A 48 -2.44 -10.03 3.27
C GLY A 48 -3.49 -9.39 2.36
N GLY A 49 -3.15 -8.29 1.68
CA GLY A 49 -4.00 -7.53 0.76
C GLY A 49 -3.66 -7.73 -0.72
N MET A 50 -3.45 -8.95 -1.20
CA MET A 50 -3.21 -9.23 -2.62
C MET A 50 -4.32 -8.80 -3.63
N PRO A 51 -5.58 -8.44 -3.27
CA PRO A 51 -6.53 -7.88 -4.25
C PRO A 51 -6.27 -6.41 -4.60
N LYS A 52 -5.80 -5.61 -3.64
CA LYS A 52 -5.69 -4.14 -3.77
C LYS A 52 -4.46 -3.70 -4.57
N VAL A 53 -3.43 -4.55 -4.62
CA VAL A 53 -2.20 -4.27 -5.40
C VAL A 53 -2.47 -4.36 -6.90
N LYS A 54 -3.31 -5.32 -7.33
CA LYS A 54 -3.68 -5.48 -8.75
C LYS A 54 -4.43 -4.27 -9.30
N CYS A 55 -5.24 -3.62 -8.46
CA CYS A 55 -6.02 -2.47 -8.89
C CYS A 55 -5.16 -1.21 -9.11
N ALA A 56 -4.05 -1.08 -8.38
CA ALA A 56 -3.09 0.01 -8.51
C ALA A 56 -1.97 -0.25 -9.53
N GLU A 57 -1.84 -1.50 -9.99
CA GLU A 57 -0.71 -1.97 -10.80
C GLU A 57 -0.55 -1.17 -12.11
N GLU A 58 -1.64 -0.92 -12.83
CA GLU A 58 -1.59 -0.18 -14.10
C GLU A 58 -1.17 1.29 -13.92
N TRP A 59 -1.61 1.92 -12.83
CA TRP A 59 -1.31 3.32 -12.51
C TRP A 59 0.15 3.46 -12.09
N LEU A 60 0.64 2.55 -11.24
CA LEU A 60 2.04 2.51 -10.83
C LEU A 60 2.97 2.24 -12.01
N LYS A 61 2.59 1.32 -12.91
CA LYS A 61 3.38 1.04 -14.12
C LYS A 61 3.58 2.28 -14.98
N LYS A 62 2.50 3.03 -15.27
CA LYS A 62 2.58 4.27 -16.05
C LYS A 62 3.47 5.33 -15.37
N ALA A 63 3.37 5.47 -14.06
CA ALA A 63 4.22 6.40 -13.30
C ALA A 63 5.71 6.02 -13.41
N ILE A 64 6.03 4.71 -13.32
CA ILE A 64 7.39 4.20 -13.46
C ILE A 64 7.91 4.43 -14.88
N ASP A 65 7.12 4.11 -15.90
CA ASP A 65 7.51 4.30 -17.31
C ASP A 65 7.81 5.78 -17.60
N LEU A 66 6.98 6.71 -17.10
CA LEU A 66 7.22 8.15 -17.21
C LEU A 66 8.52 8.57 -16.50
N HIS A 67 8.75 8.06 -15.29
CA HIS A 67 9.96 8.35 -14.53
C HIS A 67 11.23 7.84 -15.23
N GLU A 68 11.17 6.64 -15.83
CA GLU A 68 12.28 6.07 -16.59
C GLU A 68 12.63 6.94 -17.81
N VAL A 69 11.62 7.42 -18.53
CA VAL A 69 11.82 8.34 -19.67
C VAL A 69 12.46 9.65 -19.20
N HIS A 70 12.03 10.22 -18.07
CA HIS A 70 12.63 11.43 -17.51
C HIS A 70 14.07 11.24 -17.04
N ILE A 71 14.43 10.06 -16.53
CA ILE A 71 15.82 9.72 -16.17
C ILE A 71 16.70 9.67 -17.43
N LYS A 72 16.20 9.04 -18.51
CA LYS A 72 16.94 8.90 -19.77
C LYS A 72 17.08 10.22 -20.53
N ASP A 73 16.02 11.03 -20.55
CA ASP A 73 16.02 12.36 -21.14
C ASP A 73 15.29 13.36 -20.24
N PRO A 74 16.03 14.09 -19.39
CA PRO A 74 15.45 15.09 -18.49
C PRO A 74 14.67 16.20 -19.19
N LYS A 75 14.92 16.47 -20.48
CA LYS A 75 14.17 17.48 -21.25
C LYS A 75 12.72 17.08 -21.47
N THR A 76 12.43 15.79 -21.37
CA THR A 76 11.06 15.27 -21.49
C THR A 76 10.25 15.46 -20.22
N ALA A 77 10.88 15.81 -19.08
CA ALA A 77 10.23 16.06 -17.80
C ALA A 77 9.49 17.41 -17.74
N THR A 78 8.65 17.67 -18.73
CA THR A 78 7.82 18.87 -18.79
C THR A 78 6.81 18.89 -17.64
N GLU A 79 6.35 20.08 -17.27
CA GLU A 79 5.37 20.26 -16.19
C GLU A 79 4.11 19.39 -16.40
N ALA A 80 3.63 19.30 -17.63
CA ALA A 80 2.50 18.44 -18.00
C ALA A 80 2.77 16.95 -17.69
N ARG A 81 3.96 16.44 -18.02
CA ARG A 81 4.33 15.04 -17.73
C ARG A 81 4.54 14.79 -16.24
N GLN A 82 5.01 15.79 -15.50
CA GLN A 82 5.12 15.69 -14.04
C GLN A 82 3.74 15.65 -13.38
N MET A 83 2.80 16.49 -13.83
CA MET A 83 1.41 16.42 -13.39
C MET A 83 0.76 15.07 -13.72
N GLU A 84 1.02 14.54 -14.92
CA GLU A 84 0.53 13.22 -15.33
C GLU A 84 1.05 12.12 -14.39
N MET A 85 2.36 12.10 -14.09
CA MET A 85 2.95 11.16 -13.14
C MET A 85 2.30 11.25 -11.76
N MET A 86 2.09 12.47 -11.25
CA MET A 86 1.42 12.71 -9.96
C MET A 86 -0.03 12.23 -9.96
N ASP A 87 -0.77 12.43 -11.06
CA ASP A 87 -2.13 11.92 -11.24
C ASP A 87 -2.18 10.39 -11.23
N GLN A 88 -1.23 9.72 -11.89
CA GLN A 88 -1.12 8.26 -11.83
C GLN A 88 -0.86 7.78 -10.40
N MET A 89 0.05 8.42 -9.66
CA MET A 89 0.33 8.07 -8.26
C MET A 89 -0.89 8.28 -7.36
N LYS A 90 -1.66 9.35 -7.59
CA LYS A 90 -2.90 9.62 -6.85
C LYS A 90 -3.95 8.53 -7.10
N LYS A 91 -4.16 8.14 -8.36
CA LYS A 91 -5.08 7.04 -8.73
C LYS A 91 -4.68 5.70 -8.12
N ALA A 92 -3.37 5.39 -8.12
CA ALA A 92 -2.85 4.22 -7.44
C ALA A 92 -3.17 4.24 -5.93
N TYR A 93 -2.96 5.39 -5.29
CA TYR A 93 -3.26 5.57 -3.87
C TYR A 93 -4.75 5.39 -3.58
N GLU A 94 -5.63 6.07 -4.33
CA GLU A 94 -7.09 5.96 -4.19
C GLU A 94 -7.58 4.52 -4.35
N CYS A 95 -6.96 3.75 -5.25
CA CYS A 95 -7.28 2.35 -5.46
C CYS A 95 -6.92 1.46 -4.26
N ILE A 96 -5.76 1.70 -3.65
CA ILE A 96 -5.27 0.95 -2.48
C ILE A 96 -6.10 1.30 -1.23
N THR A 97 -6.37 2.58 -1.04
CA THR A 97 -7.12 3.07 0.13
C THR A 97 -8.62 2.87 0.00
N GLY A 98 -9.14 2.71 -1.22
CA GLY A 98 -10.58 2.65 -1.49
C GLY A 98 -11.29 3.99 -1.29
N THR A 99 -10.54 5.09 -1.28
CA THR A 99 -11.07 6.45 -1.07
C THR A 99 -11.55 7.11 -2.37
N GLY A 100 -11.56 6.37 -3.48
CA GLY A 100 -12.11 6.82 -4.77
C GLY A 100 -13.63 6.64 -4.82
N SER A 101 -14.36 7.74 -4.58
CA SER A 101 -15.77 7.97 -4.90
C SER A 101 -16.79 6.85 -4.59
N GLU A 102 -17.30 6.89 -3.37
CA GLU A 102 -18.73 6.68 -3.09
C GLU A 102 -19.53 7.89 -3.64
N MET A 103 -19.63 8.01 -4.97
CA MET A 103 -20.56 8.91 -5.65
C MET A 103 -21.09 8.19 -6.89
N GLY A 104 -22.09 7.33 -6.68
CA GLY A 104 -22.61 6.52 -7.77
C GLY A 104 -23.92 5.80 -7.51
N LEU A 105 -24.75 6.23 -6.55
CA LEU A 105 -26.13 5.73 -6.42
C LEU A 105 -27.08 6.84 -5.95
N ALA A 106 -27.46 7.71 -6.89
CA ALA A 106 -28.84 8.18 -7.06
C ALA A 106 -28.90 9.11 -8.28
N PRO A 107 -29.73 8.83 -9.31
CA PRO A 107 -30.03 9.84 -10.31
C PRO A 107 -30.73 11.02 -9.63
N PRO A 108 -30.44 12.27 -10.03
CA PRO A 108 -31.13 13.43 -9.49
C PRO A 108 -32.61 13.33 -9.88
N LYS A 109 -33.49 13.22 -8.88
CA LYS A 109 -34.92 13.49 -9.06
C LYS A 109 -35.04 14.92 -9.58
N LYS A 110 -35.54 15.06 -10.81
CA LYS A 110 -35.97 16.35 -11.36
C LYS A 110 -36.95 16.99 -10.37
N PRO A 111 -36.79 18.26 -9.97
CA PRO A 111 -37.89 19.00 -9.38
C PRO A 111 -38.87 19.37 -10.51
N GLU A 112 -39.96 18.62 -10.67
CA GLU A 112 -41.16 19.11 -11.35
C GLU A 112 -41.83 20.14 -10.44
N GLY A 113 -41.36 21.38 -10.55
CA GLY A 113 -42.01 22.57 -10.03
C GLY A 113 -42.40 23.45 -11.19
N GLY A 114 -43.47 23.07 -11.90
CA GLY A 114 -44.01 23.84 -13.02
C GLY A 114 -45.39 24.40 -12.68
N GLU A 115 -45.43 25.60 -12.11
CA GLU A 115 -46.63 26.44 -12.17
C GLU A 115 -46.24 27.90 -12.29
N LYS A 116 -46.49 28.46 -13.48
CA LYS A 116 -46.90 29.86 -13.73
C LYS A 116 -47.31 30.00 -15.19
N LYS A 117 -48.60 29.76 -15.44
CA LYS A 117 -49.31 30.20 -16.63
C LYS A 117 -49.52 31.72 -16.49
N LYS A 118 -48.93 32.50 -17.41
CA LYS A 118 -49.34 33.89 -17.63
C LYS A 118 -50.13 33.93 -18.93
N ASP A 119 -51.31 34.53 -18.81
CA ASP A 119 -52.27 34.93 -19.83
C ASP A 119 -51.64 35.58 -21.06
N GLU A 120 -52.17 35.26 -22.23
CA GLU A 120 -52.48 36.30 -23.22
C GLU A 120 -53.79 35.96 -23.94
N HIS A 121 -54.72 36.90 -23.81
CA HIS A 121 -56.03 36.97 -24.41
C HIS A 121 -55.88 37.58 -25.81
N GLY A 122 -56.41 36.93 -26.84
CA GLY A 122 -56.35 37.46 -28.20
C GLY A 122 -57.26 36.70 -29.14
N HIS A 123 -58.57 37.01 -29.08
CA HIS A 123 -59.44 37.23 -30.25
C HIS A 123 -60.79 37.79 -29.78
#